data_AF-A0AB33BL58-F1
#
_entry.id   AF-A0AB33BL58-F1
#
_cell.length_a   1.000
_cell.length_b   1.000
_cell.length_c   1.000
_cell.angle_alpha   90.00
_cell.angle_beta   90.00
_cell.angle_gamma   90.00
#
_symmetry.space_group_name_H-M   'P 1'
#
loop_
_entity.id
_entity.type
_entity.pdbx_description
1 polymer ?
#
loop_
_entity_poly.entity_id
_entity_poly.type
_entity_poly.pdbx_seq_one_letter_code
_entity_poly.pdbx_strand_id
1 'polypeptide(L)'
;MKKIILFLSLTVCTNLFAITVDDLGYKSIFRTFYPNMFYVSMEDNDYDGNELPKAGIKETKKEYLALMYPVEQYKNANHEDRYLVLIKKREIDKDSYTIINGKWKKIDSNTYKFSDTCHACSSAKADIYIFKKSVNNKYDLVSRTFSNFSPPSAYGDLDLNIKGLGDRIVETGINEVGFFDDSFSNTNYGVTDNLLYLIRLNESKISGYSIDLSSGTNDGEYESNSPLSYEYSSVYKTLESQTSQVYPVEMRFKGDVFNEKTGKIENYNKIKRFKYNPMKDKYELISETDY
;
A
#
# COMPACT_ATOMS: atom_id res chain seq x y z
N MET A 1 -36.85 -48.66 -25.12
CA MET A 1 -35.41 -48.60 -24.81
C MET A 1 -34.99 -47.14 -24.63
N LYS A 2 -34.85 -46.65 -23.40
CA LYS A 2 -34.37 -45.29 -23.10
C LYS A 2 -32.88 -45.37 -22.74
N LYS A 3 -32.02 -44.69 -23.52
CA LYS A 3 -30.61 -44.49 -23.20
C LYS A 3 -30.50 -43.33 -22.22
N ILE A 4 -29.91 -43.57 -21.05
CA ILE A 4 -29.51 -42.54 -20.09
C ILE A 4 -28.06 -42.19 -20.44
N ILE A 5 -27.82 -40.93 -20.81
CA ILE A 5 -26.48 -40.37 -20.98
C ILE A 5 -26.10 -39.75 -19.64
N LEU A 6 -25.13 -40.34 -18.96
CA LEU A 6 -24.55 -39.82 -17.74
C LEU A 6 -23.49 -38.79 -18.11
N PHE A 7 -23.74 -37.50 -17.86
CA PHE A 7 -22.72 -36.46 -17.97
C PHE A 7 -21.78 -36.56 -16.77
N LEU A 8 -20.55 -37.05 -17.01
CA LEU A 8 -19.47 -37.01 -16.04
C LEU A 8 -18.86 -35.60 -16.08
N SER A 9 -19.19 -34.74 -15.13
CA SER A 9 -18.52 -33.45 -14.99
C SER A 9 -17.13 -33.69 -14.40
N LEU A 10 -16.08 -33.61 -15.22
CA LEU A 10 -14.71 -33.47 -14.71
C LEU A 10 -14.56 -32.06 -14.12
N THR A 11 -14.62 -31.95 -12.80
CA THR A 11 -14.07 -30.80 -12.09
C THR A 11 -12.55 -30.93 -12.13
N VAL A 12 -11.90 -30.14 -12.98
CA VAL A 12 -10.45 -29.98 -12.96
C VAL A 12 -10.12 -29.16 -11.71
N CYS A 13 -9.88 -29.82 -10.58
CA CYS A 13 -9.23 -29.20 -9.43
C CYS A 13 -7.78 -28.90 -9.82
N THR A 14 -7.51 -27.68 -10.27
CA THR A 14 -6.15 -27.15 -10.27
C THR A 14 -5.72 -26.99 -8.81
N ASN A 15 -5.15 -28.04 -8.23
CA ASN A 15 -4.37 -27.91 -7.00
C ASN A 15 -3.13 -27.08 -7.35
N LEU A 16 -3.26 -25.74 -7.34
CA LEU A 16 -2.09 -24.91 -7.07
C LEU A 16 -1.56 -25.40 -5.74
N PHE A 17 -0.33 -25.93 -5.72
CA PHE A 17 0.31 -26.30 -4.47
C PHE A 17 0.25 -25.09 -3.53
N ALA A 18 -0.42 -25.25 -2.40
CA ALA A 18 -0.42 -24.25 -1.35
C ALA A 18 1.03 -24.05 -0.91
N ILE A 19 1.53 -22.81 -0.97
CA ILE A 19 2.88 -22.48 -0.50
C ILE A 19 2.84 -22.50 1.03
N THR A 20 3.60 -23.39 1.65
CA THR A 20 3.76 -23.46 3.10
C THR A 20 5.18 -23.07 3.49
N VAL A 21 5.32 -22.23 4.51
CA VAL A 21 6.61 -21.83 5.09
C VAL A 21 6.70 -22.32 6.54
N ASP A 22 7.90 -22.64 7.00
CA ASP A 22 8.11 -23.19 8.36
C ASP A 22 7.86 -22.12 9.43
N ASP A 23 8.30 -20.90 9.18
CA ASP A 23 8.07 -19.72 10.01
C ASP A 23 7.89 -18.45 9.16
N LEU A 24 7.42 -17.36 9.78
CA LEU A 24 7.28 -16.04 9.16
C LEU A 24 8.50 -15.15 9.38
N GLY A 25 9.64 -15.71 9.77
CA GLY A 25 10.90 -15.00 9.91
C GLY A 25 11.54 -14.70 8.57
N TYR A 26 12.44 -13.71 8.56
CA TYR A 26 13.00 -13.16 7.32
C TYR A 26 13.64 -14.23 6.42
N LYS A 27 14.41 -15.18 6.99
CA LYS A 27 15.09 -16.22 6.20
C LYS A 27 14.10 -17.09 5.44
N SER A 28 13.01 -17.48 6.11
CA SER A 28 11.98 -18.35 5.57
C SER A 28 11.22 -17.64 4.43
N ILE A 29 10.79 -16.40 4.67
CA ILE A 29 10.08 -15.57 3.68
C ILE A 29 10.99 -15.27 2.48
N PHE A 30 12.18 -14.72 2.70
CA PHE A 30 13.04 -14.29 1.60
C PHE A 30 13.50 -15.46 0.72
N ARG A 31 13.87 -16.62 1.32
CA ARG A 31 14.27 -17.80 0.54
C ARG A 31 13.12 -18.40 -0.28
N THR A 32 11.89 -18.31 0.23
CA THR A 32 10.71 -18.86 -0.45
C THR A 32 10.27 -17.99 -1.62
N PHE A 33 10.17 -16.67 -1.41
CA PHE A 33 9.58 -15.75 -2.39
C PHE A 33 10.61 -15.03 -3.27
N TYR A 34 11.87 -14.94 -2.83
CA TYR A 34 12.96 -14.25 -3.55
C TYR A 34 14.21 -15.16 -3.66
N PRO A 35 14.13 -16.30 -4.38
CA PRO A 35 15.22 -17.27 -4.46
C PRO A 35 16.51 -16.71 -5.09
N ASN A 36 16.41 -15.63 -5.87
CA ASN A 36 17.53 -14.94 -6.50
C ASN A 36 17.98 -13.69 -5.72
N MET A 37 17.72 -13.65 -4.41
CA MET A 37 18.19 -12.57 -3.55
C MET A 37 19.72 -12.53 -3.49
N PHE A 38 20.28 -11.35 -3.24
CA PHE A 38 21.71 -11.11 -3.13
C PHE A 38 22.02 -10.16 -1.97
N TYR A 39 23.29 -10.17 -1.55
CA TYR A 39 23.77 -9.26 -0.52
C TYR A 39 23.92 -7.84 -1.07
N VAL A 40 23.41 -6.85 -0.32
CA VAL A 40 23.50 -5.43 -0.65
C VAL A 40 24.27 -4.70 0.44
N SER A 41 25.28 -3.94 0.03
CA SER A 41 25.96 -2.94 0.86
C SER A 41 25.49 -1.57 0.41
N MET A 42 24.76 -0.84 1.25
CA MET A 42 24.30 0.52 0.96
C MET A 42 25.37 1.55 1.35
N GLU A 43 25.46 2.65 0.61
CA GLU A 43 26.27 3.82 0.97
C GLU A 43 25.62 4.66 2.07
N ASP A 44 24.28 4.73 2.05
CA ASP A 44 23.47 5.49 3.01
C ASP A 44 23.20 4.66 4.28
N ASN A 45 23.74 5.14 5.41
CA ASN A 45 23.59 4.53 6.73
C ASN A 45 22.47 5.17 7.58
N ASP A 46 21.81 6.22 7.10
CA ASP A 46 20.81 6.98 7.88
C ASP A 46 19.36 6.70 7.43
N TYR A 47 19.14 5.68 6.61
CA TYR A 47 17.79 5.26 6.21
C TYR A 47 17.18 4.26 7.21
N ASP A 48 15.91 4.48 7.58
CA ASP A 48 15.11 3.66 8.53
C ASP A 48 15.16 2.15 8.26
N GLY A 49 15.41 1.74 7.01
CA GLY A 49 15.58 0.34 6.62
C GLY A 49 16.85 -0.35 7.15
N ASN A 50 17.72 0.33 7.89
CA ASN A 50 18.92 -0.29 8.46
C ASN A 50 18.64 -1.25 9.62
N GLU A 51 17.53 -1.05 10.33
CA GLU A 51 17.11 -1.94 11.42
C GLU A 51 16.22 -3.09 10.93
N LEU A 52 15.65 -2.97 9.73
CA LEU A 52 14.77 -3.98 9.17
C LEU A 52 15.55 -5.11 8.48
N PRO A 53 15.08 -6.37 8.56
CA PRO A 53 15.61 -7.45 7.74
C PRO A 53 15.52 -7.10 6.25
N LYS A 54 16.64 -7.21 5.54
CA LYS A 54 16.76 -6.73 4.16
C LYS A 54 17.54 -7.66 3.24
N ALA A 55 17.23 -7.59 1.95
CA ALA A 55 17.97 -8.28 0.89
C ALA A 55 17.89 -7.51 -0.43
N GLY A 56 18.93 -7.63 -1.27
CA GLY A 56 18.84 -7.23 -2.66
C GLY A 56 18.03 -8.22 -3.46
N ILE A 57 17.18 -7.75 -4.36
CA ILE A 57 16.41 -8.58 -5.29
C ILE A 57 16.45 -7.98 -6.69
N LYS A 58 16.18 -8.81 -7.70
CA LYS A 58 16.13 -8.39 -9.10
C LYS A 58 14.77 -8.67 -9.70
N GLU A 59 14.12 -7.62 -10.22
CA GLU A 59 12.85 -7.72 -10.93
C GLU A 59 12.93 -6.98 -12.26
N THR A 60 12.52 -7.61 -13.36
CA THR A 60 12.39 -6.94 -14.68
C THR A 60 13.62 -6.13 -15.09
N LYS A 61 14.82 -6.66 -14.79
CA LYS A 61 16.16 -6.05 -15.02
C LYS A 61 16.55 -4.89 -14.10
N LYS A 62 15.69 -4.49 -13.16
CA LYS A 62 16.00 -3.52 -12.11
C LYS A 62 16.38 -4.23 -10.81
N GLU A 63 17.19 -3.57 -10.00
CA GLU A 63 17.61 -4.04 -8.69
C GLU A 63 16.87 -3.25 -7.60
N TYR A 64 16.45 -3.94 -6.56
CA TYR A 64 15.69 -3.36 -5.46
C TYR A 64 16.29 -3.79 -4.13
N LEU A 65 16.29 -2.89 -3.16
CA LEU A 65 16.40 -3.22 -1.76
C LEU A 65 15.01 -3.61 -1.25
N ALA A 66 14.85 -4.87 -0.86
CA ALA A 66 13.64 -5.38 -0.25
C ALA A 66 13.77 -5.38 1.27
N LEU A 67 12.80 -4.80 1.96
CA LEU A 67 12.76 -4.59 3.41
C LEU A 67 11.54 -5.30 3.97
N MET A 68 11.75 -6.20 4.93
CA MET A 68 10.66 -6.90 5.60
C MET A 68 10.28 -6.16 6.88
N TYR A 69 9.02 -5.73 6.95
CA TYR A 69 8.45 -5.14 8.15
C TYR A 69 8.07 -6.23 9.18
N PRO A 70 7.92 -5.86 10.47
CA PRO A 70 7.37 -6.77 11.48
C PRO A 70 6.07 -7.42 11.01
N VAL A 71 5.91 -8.70 11.36
CA VAL A 71 4.69 -9.45 11.04
C VAL A 71 3.54 -8.91 11.88
N GLU A 72 2.43 -8.61 11.23
CA GLU A 72 1.23 -8.09 11.88
C GLU A 72 0.14 -9.17 11.93
N GLN A 73 -0.51 -9.34 13.07
CA GLN A 73 -1.61 -10.29 13.24
C GLN A 73 -2.96 -9.56 13.17
N TYR A 74 -3.93 -10.17 12.51
CA TYR A 74 -5.29 -9.65 12.44
C TYR A 74 -6.34 -10.78 12.32
N LYS A 75 -7.62 -10.42 12.44
CA LYS A 75 -8.74 -11.34 12.22
C LYS A 75 -9.37 -11.11 10.85
N ASN A 76 -9.60 -12.18 10.08
CA ASN A 76 -10.40 -12.08 8.85
C ASN A 76 -11.90 -11.92 9.16
N ALA A 77 -12.73 -11.82 8.12
CA ALA A 77 -14.19 -11.72 8.26
C ALA A 77 -14.85 -12.93 8.96
N ASN A 78 -14.18 -14.07 9.01
CA ASN A 78 -14.64 -15.28 9.72
C ASN A 78 -14.07 -15.36 11.16
N HIS A 79 -13.45 -14.30 11.67
CA HIS A 79 -12.78 -14.25 12.98
C HIS A 79 -11.60 -15.22 13.15
N GLU A 80 -11.03 -15.68 12.05
CA GLU A 80 -9.84 -16.54 12.04
C GLU A 80 -8.58 -15.69 12.03
N ASP A 81 -7.53 -16.16 12.71
CA ASP A 81 -6.23 -15.49 12.72
C ASP A 81 -5.58 -15.51 11.33
N ARG A 82 -5.04 -14.35 10.96
CA ARG A 82 -4.23 -14.14 9.77
C ARG A 82 -2.99 -13.35 10.15
N TYR A 83 -1.93 -13.59 9.39
CA TYR A 83 -0.63 -12.96 9.59
C TYR A 83 -0.25 -12.25 8.29
N LEU A 84 -0.03 -10.95 8.38
CA LEU A 84 0.37 -10.10 7.27
C LEU A 84 1.88 -9.92 7.28
N VAL A 85 2.52 -10.19 6.15
CA VAL A 85 3.92 -9.87 5.88
C VAL A 85 3.97 -8.81 4.79
N LEU A 86 4.61 -7.68 5.08
CA LEU A 86 4.87 -6.60 4.12
C LEU A 86 6.36 -6.59 3.75
N ILE A 87 6.62 -6.66 2.45
CA ILE A 87 7.94 -6.45 1.86
C ILE A 87 7.91 -5.16 1.03
N LYS A 88 8.52 -4.10 1.55
CA LYS A 88 8.73 -2.84 0.81
C LYS A 88 9.93 -3.00 -0.12
N LYS A 89 9.83 -2.53 -1.36
CA LYS A 89 10.88 -2.62 -2.38
C LYS A 89 11.21 -1.22 -2.87
N ARG A 90 12.47 -0.81 -2.70
CA ARG A 90 12.99 0.48 -3.17
C ARG A 90 14.09 0.25 -4.20
N GLU A 91 14.00 0.95 -5.33
CA GLU A 91 14.95 0.78 -6.44
C GLU A 91 16.36 1.24 -6.01
N ILE A 92 17.36 0.40 -6.29
CA ILE A 92 18.76 0.66 -5.99
C ILE A 92 19.61 0.53 -7.25
N ASP A 93 20.70 1.29 -7.30
CA ASP A 93 21.66 1.25 -8.39
C ASP A 93 23.09 1.37 -7.85
N LYS A 94 24.05 0.82 -8.61
CA LYS A 94 25.49 1.02 -8.39
C LYS A 94 26.01 2.20 -9.21
N ASP A 95 25.26 2.65 -10.20
CA ASP A 95 25.70 3.71 -11.10
C ASP A 95 25.81 5.03 -10.33
N SER A 96 27.04 5.43 -10.04
CA SER A 96 27.34 6.77 -9.58
C SER A 96 27.91 7.58 -10.74
N TYR A 97 27.45 8.83 -10.85
CA TYR A 97 27.88 9.75 -11.88
C TYR A 97 28.57 10.93 -11.20
N THR A 98 29.72 11.31 -11.71
CA THR A 98 30.46 12.48 -11.20
C THR A 98 30.92 13.35 -12.37
N ILE A 99 31.10 14.65 -12.12
CA ILE A 99 31.57 15.59 -13.13
C ILE A 99 33.09 15.55 -13.16
N ILE A 100 33.64 15.02 -14.25
CA ILE A 100 35.08 15.02 -14.51
C ILE A 100 35.30 15.88 -15.75
N ASN A 101 35.99 17.00 -15.58
CA ASN A 101 36.26 17.99 -16.64
C ASN A 101 34.98 18.52 -17.31
N GLY A 102 33.97 18.86 -16.51
CA GLY A 102 32.70 19.42 -17.00
C GLY A 102 31.78 18.43 -17.71
N LYS A 103 32.11 17.12 -17.71
CA LYS A 103 31.27 16.06 -18.28
C LYS A 103 30.90 15.05 -17.22
N TRP A 104 29.64 14.61 -17.23
CA TRP A 104 29.20 13.46 -16.44
C TRP A 104 29.95 12.21 -16.89
N LYS A 105 30.62 11.55 -15.95
CA LYS A 105 31.24 10.25 -16.13
C LYS A 105 30.67 9.28 -15.10
N LYS A 106 30.31 8.09 -15.59
CA LYS A 106 29.97 6.95 -14.74
C LYS A 106 31.25 6.48 -14.02
N ILE A 107 31.13 6.22 -12.73
CA ILE A 107 32.15 5.58 -11.90
C ILE A 107 31.55 4.29 -11.35
N ASP A 108 32.37 3.24 -11.31
CA ASP A 108 31.96 1.96 -10.73
C ASP A 108 31.97 2.08 -9.20
N SER A 109 30.80 1.93 -8.58
CA SER A 109 30.68 1.84 -7.13
C SER A 109 30.62 0.38 -6.67
N ASN A 110 31.26 0.10 -5.53
CA ASN A 110 31.12 -1.18 -4.84
C ASN A 110 29.92 -1.20 -3.87
N THR A 111 29.31 -0.04 -3.62
CA THR A 111 28.11 0.14 -2.80
C THR A 111 26.91 0.52 -3.66
N TYR A 112 25.73 0.19 -3.17
CA TYR A 112 24.46 0.60 -3.73
C TYR A 112 24.01 1.93 -3.13
N LYS A 113 23.28 2.70 -3.92
CA LYS A 113 22.50 3.85 -3.47
C LYS A 113 21.07 3.75 -3.99
N PHE A 114 20.16 4.51 -3.39
CA PHE A 114 18.81 4.62 -3.92
C PHE A 114 18.84 5.33 -5.28
N SER A 115 17.98 4.89 -6.19
CA SER A 115 17.88 5.48 -7.51
C SER A 115 17.09 6.79 -7.45
N ASP A 116 17.75 7.92 -7.72
CA ASP A 116 17.14 9.25 -7.78
C ASP A 116 16.54 9.58 -9.16
N THR A 117 16.46 8.59 -10.06
CA THR A 117 16.28 8.83 -11.50
C THR A 117 14.90 9.40 -11.90
N CYS A 118 13.93 9.47 -10.98
CA CYS A 118 12.67 10.19 -11.22
C CYS A 118 11.89 10.48 -9.92
N HIS A 119 11.79 11.76 -9.54
CA HIS A 119 11.02 12.22 -8.37
C HIS A 119 9.51 11.93 -8.45
N ALA A 120 8.96 11.90 -9.67
CA ALA A 120 7.53 11.68 -9.93
C ALA A 120 7.18 10.22 -10.31
N CYS A 121 8.17 9.34 -10.48
CA CYS A 121 7.92 7.97 -10.88
C CYS A 121 7.80 7.10 -9.63
N SER A 122 6.66 6.44 -9.48
CA SER A 122 6.37 5.42 -8.47
C SER A 122 7.27 4.19 -8.67
N SER A 123 8.54 4.31 -8.28
CA SER A 123 9.51 3.20 -8.30
C SER A 123 9.43 2.33 -7.04
N ALA A 124 8.77 2.81 -5.98
CA ALA A 124 8.49 2.02 -4.80
C ALA A 124 7.42 0.98 -5.11
N LYS A 125 7.64 -0.25 -4.65
CA LYS A 125 6.67 -1.34 -4.75
C LYS A 125 6.51 -2.00 -3.39
N ALA A 126 5.41 -2.73 -3.23
CA ALA A 126 5.22 -3.60 -2.08
C ALA A 126 4.70 -4.97 -2.49
N ASP A 127 5.19 -5.99 -1.80
CA ASP A 127 4.53 -7.28 -1.77
C ASP A 127 3.88 -7.46 -0.39
N ILE A 128 2.58 -7.74 -0.38
CA ILE A 128 1.85 -8.11 0.83
C ILE A 128 1.50 -9.58 0.70
N TYR A 129 1.78 -10.35 1.75
CA TYR A 129 1.43 -11.75 1.86
C TYR A 129 0.54 -11.95 3.09
N ILE A 130 -0.53 -12.72 2.93
CA ILE A 130 -1.41 -13.13 4.03
C ILE A 130 -1.18 -14.62 4.26
N PHE A 131 -0.90 -14.99 5.50
CA PHE A 131 -0.74 -16.38 5.92
C PHE A 131 -1.79 -16.77 6.94
N LYS A 132 -2.11 -18.05 6.99
CA LYS A 132 -2.81 -18.70 8.10
C LYS A 132 -1.87 -19.67 8.79
N LYS A 133 -1.97 -19.78 10.12
CA LYS A 133 -1.24 -20.80 10.85
C LYS A 133 -1.86 -22.18 10.59
N SER A 134 -1.04 -23.15 10.22
CA SER A 134 -1.42 -24.53 9.95
C SER A 134 -1.29 -25.39 11.20
N VAL A 135 -1.87 -26.60 11.17
CA VAL A 135 -1.95 -27.52 12.32
C VAL A 135 -0.57 -27.94 12.85
N ASN A 136 0.46 -27.92 12.00
CA ASN A 136 1.84 -28.29 12.35
C ASN A 136 2.72 -27.09 12.75
N ASN A 137 2.13 -25.99 13.24
CA ASN A 137 2.83 -24.72 13.53
C ASN A 137 3.56 -24.07 12.34
N LYS A 138 3.28 -24.54 11.12
CA LYS A 138 3.72 -23.91 9.87
C LYS A 138 2.73 -22.84 9.44
N TYR A 139 3.04 -22.14 8.35
CA TYR A 139 2.19 -21.08 7.82
C TYR A 139 1.87 -21.33 6.35
N ASP A 140 0.59 -21.42 6.04
CA ASP A 140 0.10 -21.59 4.68
C ASP A 140 -0.20 -20.22 4.08
N LEU A 141 0.33 -19.93 2.90
CA LEU A 141 0.01 -18.73 2.14
C LEU A 141 -1.46 -18.78 1.72
N VAL A 142 -2.22 -17.77 2.11
CA VAL A 142 -3.63 -17.60 1.79
C VAL A 142 -3.79 -16.70 0.57
N SER A 143 -3.15 -15.54 0.58
CA SER A 143 -3.27 -14.53 -0.47
C SER A 143 -2.01 -13.70 -0.59
N ARG A 144 -1.83 -13.07 -1.73
CA ARG A 144 -0.75 -12.12 -1.98
C ARG A 144 -1.15 -11.05 -2.97
N THR A 145 -0.42 -9.94 -2.98
CA THR A 145 -0.55 -8.91 -4.01
C THR A 145 -0.08 -9.41 -5.38
N PHE A 146 -0.58 -8.77 -6.44
CA PHE A 146 -0.05 -8.98 -7.79
C PHE A 146 1.31 -8.28 -7.97
N SER A 147 2.10 -8.71 -8.94
CA SER A 147 3.47 -8.21 -9.20
C SER A 147 3.59 -6.70 -9.43
N ASN A 148 2.48 -6.02 -9.75
CA ASN A 148 2.41 -4.60 -10.03
C ASN A 148 1.62 -3.82 -8.97
N PHE A 149 1.38 -4.39 -7.80
CA PHE A 149 0.76 -3.65 -6.71
C PHE A 149 1.69 -2.51 -6.28
N SER A 150 1.18 -1.28 -6.41
CA SER A 150 1.89 -0.06 -6.09
C SER A 150 0.95 0.81 -5.26
N PRO A 151 1.08 0.79 -3.93
CA PRO A 151 0.42 1.78 -3.10
C PRO A 151 0.97 3.19 -3.38
N PRO A 152 0.33 4.25 -2.86
CA PRO A 152 0.80 5.62 -2.99
C PRO A 152 2.25 5.76 -2.53
N SER A 153 3.09 6.42 -3.33
CA SER A 153 4.53 6.51 -3.10
C SER A 153 5.06 7.84 -3.65
N ALA A 154 6.06 8.42 -3.00
CA ALA A 154 6.74 9.63 -3.45
C ALA A 154 8.25 9.44 -3.30
N TYR A 155 9.05 10.06 -4.17
CA TYR A 155 10.52 9.99 -4.11
C TYR A 155 11.09 8.56 -4.10
N GLY A 156 10.40 7.64 -4.78
CA GLY A 156 10.76 6.22 -4.81
C GLY A 156 10.65 5.52 -3.46
N ASP A 157 9.98 6.13 -2.49
CA ASP A 157 9.69 5.54 -1.19
C ASP A 157 8.18 5.35 -0.99
N LEU A 158 7.84 4.28 -0.30
CA LEU A 158 6.47 3.90 0.04
C LEU A 158 6.25 4.16 1.53
N ASP A 159 5.30 5.02 1.85
CA ASP A 159 4.84 5.22 3.22
C ASP A 159 3.53 4.46 3.43
N LEU A 160 3.65 3.21 3.84
CA LEU A 160 2.52 2.33 4.18
C LEU A 160 2.65 1.90 5.63
N ASN A 161 1.75 2.39 6.48
CA ASN A 161 1.79 2.08 7.89
C ASN A 161 0.95 0.84 8.20
N ILE A 162 1.61 -0.29 8.48
CA ILE A 162 0.95 -1.50 8.98
C ILE A 162 1.07 -1.69 10.49
N LYS A 163 1.73 -0.80 11.22
CA LYS A 163 1.95 -0.98 12.66
C LYS A 163 0.62 -1.01 13.41
N GLY A 164 0.43 -2.01 14.26
CA GLY A 164 -0.79 -2.17 15.06
C GLY A 164 -2.00 -2.46 14.18
N LEU A 165 -1.81 -3.22 13.10
CA LEU A 165 -2.84 -3.47 12.09
C LEU A 165 -4.12 -4.07 12.70
N GLY A 166 -3.97 -4.94 13.69
CA GLY A 166 -5.09 -5.65 14.31
C GLY A 166 -6.22 -4.72 14.79
N ASP A 167 -5.88 -3.57 15.37
CA ASP A 167 -6.84 -2.60 15.90
C ASP A 167 -7.42 -1.67 14.82
N ARG A 168 -6.82 -1.69 13.62
CA ARG A 168 -7.18 -0.85 12.46
C ARG A 168 -7.98 -1.59 11.40
N ILE A 169 -8.22 -2.89 11.60
CA ILE A 169 -9.04 -3.68 10.69
C ILE A 169 -10.50 -3.21 10.74
N VAL A 170 -11.06 -3.01 9.55
CA VAL A 170 -12.48 -2.70 9.33
C VAL A 170 -13.08 -3.67 8.32
N GLU A 171 -14.39 -3.87 8.39
CA GLU A 171 -15.12 -4.59 7.35
C GLU A 171 -15.17 -3.76 6.08
N THR A 172 -14.77 -4.35 4.96
CA THR A 172 -14.77 -3.72 3.63
C THR A 172 -15.77 -4.36 2.68
N GLY A 173 -16.45 -5.42 3.12
CA GLY A 173 -17.47 -6.16 2.38
C GLY A 173 -18.02 -7.32 3.22
N ILE A 174 -19.05 -7.99 2.72
CA ILE A 174 -19.80 -9.04 3.45
C ILE A 174 -18.91 -10.15 4.04
N ASN A 175 -17.84 -10.52 3.35
CA ASN A 175 -16.88 -11.54 3.81
C ASN A 175 -15.45 -11.04 3.64
N GLU A 176 -15.24 -9.74 3.86
CA GLU A 176 -13.97 -9.11 3.57
C GLU A 176 -13.63 -8.03 4.58
N VAL A 177 -12.35 -8.00 4.94
CA VAL A 177 -11.78 -6.99 5.81
C VAL A 177 -10.66 -6.26 5.10
N GLY A 178 -10.31 -5.10 5.63
CA GLY A 178 -9.20 -4.28 5.16
C GLY A 178 -8.80 -3.25 6.19
N PHE A 179 -7.96 -2.31 5.79
CA PHE A 179 -7.57 -1.20 6.63
C PHE A 179 -7.36 0.05 5.79
N PHE A 180 -7.58 1.19 6.43
CA PHE A 180 -7.26 2.49 5.88
C PHE A 180 -5.82 2.89 6.25
N ASP A 181 -5.17 3.56 5.32
CA ASP A 181 -3.84 4.11 5.44
C ASP A 181 -3.85 5.54 4.87
N ASP A 182 -3.39 6.48 5.67
CA ASP A 182 -3.30 7.90 5.33
C ASP A 182 -1.89 8.46 5.61
N SER A 183 -0.88 7.59 5.72
CA SER A 183 0.51 7.98 5.91
C SER A 183 1.14 8.62 4.67
N PHE A 184 0.56 8.40 3.48
CA PHE A 184 1.06 9.05 2.28
C PHE A 184 0.73 10.55 2.30
N SER A 185 1.77 11.36 2.51
CA SER A 185 1.74 12.82 2.36
C SER A 185 2.39 13.25 1.04
N ASN A 186 1.76 14.20 0.36
CA ASN A 186 2.35 14.93 -0.75
C ASN A 186 2.56 16.39 -0.35
N THR A 187 3.81 16.77 -0.11
CA THR A 187 4.18 18.16 0.21
C THR A 187 4.79 18.84 -1.00
N ASN A 188 4.21 19.95 -1.43
CA ASN A 188 4.74 20.78 -2.51
C ASN A 188 4.53 22.27 -2.20
N TYR A 189 5.59 23.07 -2.37
CA TYR A 189 5.59 24.52 -2.11
C TYR A 189 5.01 24.94 -0.75
N GLY A 190 5.10 24.08 0.27
CA GLY A 190 4.57 24.38 1.61
C GLY A 190 3.13 23.93 1.87
N VAL A 191 2.44 23.45 0.83
CA VAL A 191 1.14 22.76 0.96
C VAL A 191 1.40 21.27 1.13
N THR A 192 0.75 20.66 2.11
CA THR A 192 0.80 19.21 2.37
C THR A 192 -0.60 18.65 2.33
N ASP A 193 -0.83 17.66 1.47
CA ASP A 193 -2.07 16.88 1.43
C ASP A 193 -1.78 15.41 1.75
N ASN A 194 -2.66 14.77 2.51
CA ASN A 194 -2.61 13.34 2.79
C ASN A 194 -3.68 12.60 2.01
N LEU A 195 -3.32 11.46 1.43
CA LEU A 195 -4.25 10.63 0.67
C LEU A 195 -4.81 9.51 1.54
N LEU A 196 -6.13 9.37 1.59
CA LEU A 196 -6.75 8.16 2.14
C LEU A 196 -6.66 7.01 1.13
N TYR A 197 -5.97 5.94 1.53
CA TYR A 197 -5.84 4.70 0.78
C TYR A 197 -6.51 3.54 1.55
N LEU A 198 -7.34 2.77 0.87
CA LEU A 198 -7.98 1.58 1.44
C LEU A 198 -7.32 0.32 0.88
N ILE A 199 -6.78 -0.53 1.76
CA ILE A 199 -6.24 -1.84 1.38
C ILE A 199 -7.23 -2.91 1.80
N ARG A 200 -7.73 -3.67 0.81
CA ARG A 200 -8.67 -4.77 0.98
C ARG A 200 -7.90 -6.08 1.05
N LEU A 201 -8.03 -6.80 2.16
CA LEU A 201 -7.29 -8.03 2.47
C LEU A 201 -8.09 -9.27 2.06
N ASN A 202 -8.55 -9.30 0.81
CA ASN A 202 -9.30 -10.44 0.29
C ASN A 202 -8.39 -11.68 0.12
N GLU A 203 -8.87 -12.83 0.58
CA GLU A 203 -8.14 -14.08 0.49
C GLU A 203 -7.94 -14.58 -0.96
N SER A 204 -8.73 -14.09 -1.92
CA SER A 204 -8.53 -14.36 -3.36
C SER A 204 -7.59 -13.37 -4.04
N LYS A 205 -7.59 -12.10 -3.60
CA LYS A 205 -6.80 -11.02 -4.20
C LYS A 205 -6.69 -9.81 -3.28
N ILE A 206 -5.50 -9.53 -2.79
CA ILE A 206 -5.23 -8.25 -2.11
C ILE A 206 -5.30 -7.12 -3.14
N SER A 207 -6.05 -6.06 -2.81
CA SER A 207 -6.24 -4.88 -3.65
C SER A 207 -6.12 -3.61 -2.82
N GLY A 208 -5.80 -2.48 -3.47
CA GLY A 208 -5.71 -1.18 -2.81
C GLY A 208 -6.33 -0.08 -3.66
N TYR A 209 -6.94 0.91 -3.01
CA TYR A 209 -7.77 1.93 -3.65
C TYR A 209 -7.57 3.30 -3.01
N SER A 210 -7.23 4.30 -3.84
CA SER A 210 -7.30 5.71 -3.44
C SER A 210 -8.76 6.12 -3.31
N ILE A 211 -9.10 6.77 -2.19
CA ILE A 211 -10.47 7.23 -1.91
C ILE A 211 -10.59 8.73 -2.22
N ASP A 212 -9.93 9.56 -1.42
CA ASP A 212 -9.85 11.02 -1.56
C ASP A 212 -8.74 11.54 -0.64
N LEU A 213 -8.43 12.84 -0.68
CA LEU A 213 -7.56 13.47 0.31
C LEU A 213 -8.22 13.40 1.70
N SER A 214 -7.50 12.91 2.71
CA SER A 214 -7.99 12.79 4.09
C SER A 214 -7.76 14.05 4.90
N SER A 215 -6.71 14.81 4.58
CA SER A 215 -6.37 16.07 5.24
C SER A 215 -5.45 16.91 4.36
N GLY A 216 -5.35 18.19 4.67
CA GLY A 216 -4.40 19.07 4.04
C GLY A 216 -4.18 20.36 4.83
N THR A 217 -2.99 20.94 4.67
CA THR A 217 -2.56 22.19 5.32
C THR A 217 -1.61 22.96 4.42
N ASN A 218 -1.60 24.28 4.53
CA ASN A 218 -0.60 25.14 3.91
C ASN A 218 0.31 25.84 4.94
N ASP A 219 0.46 25.29 6.15
CA ASP A 219 1.32 25.87 7.18
C ASP A 219 2.79 26.03 6.77
N GLY A 220 3.25 25.26 5.78
CA GLY A 220 4.59 25.40 5.19
C GLY A 220 4.70 26.48 4.11
N GLU A 221 3.57 27.00 3.62
CA GLU A 221 3.50 28.03 2.59
C GLU A 221 3.43 29.41 3.26
N TYR A 222 4.54 30.17 3.22
CA TYR A 222 4.69 31.55 3.72
C TYR A 222 3.96 31.90 5.05
N GLU A 223 4.71 31.88 6.16
CA GLU A 223 4.35 32.23 7.57
C GLU A 223 2.92 31.88 8.01
N SER A 224 2.80 31.05 9.07
CA SER A 224 1.56 30.65 9.75
C SER A 224 0.60 31.77 10.20
N ASN A 225 0.96 33.04 9.97
CA ASN A 225 0.14 34.24 10.18
C ASN A 225 -0.54 34.74 8.89
N SER A 226 -0.46 33.99 7.79
CA SER A 226 -1.13 34.32 6.54
C SER A 226 -2.66 34.33 6.74
N PRO A 227 -3.38 35.36 6.29
CA PRO A 227 -4.85 35.34 6.28
C PRO A 227 -5.42 34.28 5.32
N LEU A 228 -4.55 33.60 4.56
CA LEU A 228 -4.86 32.47 3.68
C LEU A 228 -4.37 31.12 4.24
N SER A 229 -3.97 31.05 5.52
CA SER A 229 -3.69 29.76 6.17
C SER A 229 -4.99 28.94 6.30
N TYR A 230 -4.89 27.65 6.03
CA TYR A 230 -5.98 26.68 6.18
C TYR A 230 -5.46 25.31 6.59
N GLU A 231 -6.31 24.59 7.29
CA GLU A 231 -6.11 23.19 7.62
C GLU A 231 -7.47 22.50 7.60
N TYR A 232 -7.52 21.30 7.02
CA TYR A 232 -8.68 20.42 7.09
C TYR A 232 -8.24 18.99 7.36
N SER A 233 -9.11 18.23 8.01
CA SER A 233 -8.93 16.79 8.24
C SER A 233 -10.27 16.07 8.16
N SER A 234 -10.22 14.75 8.03
CA SER A 234 -11.40 13.91 7.99
C SER A 234 -11.33 12.77 8.97
N VAL A 235 -12.50 12.36 9.45
CA VAL A 235 -12.72 11.04 10.02
C VAL A 235 -13.46 10.19 9.00
N TYR A 236 -13.09 8.92 8.89
CA TYR A 236 -13.61 8.04 7.84
C TYR A 236 -14.00 6.68 8.38
N LYS A 237 -14.95 6.04 7.70
CA LYS A 237 -15.44 4.70 8.02
C LYS A 237 -16.03 4.01 6.80
N THR A 238 -16.10 2.70 6.83
CA THR A 238 -16.95 1.94 5.91
C THR A 238 -18.42 2.03 6.36
N LEU A 239 -19.33 1.95 5.40
CA LEU A 239 -20.77 1.88 5.63
C LEU A 239 -21.23 0.47 5.31
N GLU A 240 -21.51 -0.33 6.34
CA GLU A 240 -22.03 -1.68 6.17
C GLU A 240 -23.27 -1.70 5.29
N SER A 241 -23.32 -2.67 4.38
CA SER A 241 -24.43 -2.83 3.45
C SER A 241 -24.71 -4.31 3.20
N GLN A 242 -25.94 -4.74 3.46
CA GLN A 242 -26.34 -6.13 3.20
C GLN A 242 -26.39 -6.48 1.71
N THR A 243 -26.44 -5.48 0.83
CA THR A 243 -26.59 -5.67 -0.63
C THR A 243 -25.31 -5.40 -1.41
N SER A 244 -24.28 -4.84 -0.78
CA SER A 244 -23.04 -4.46 -1.47
C SER A 244 -21.93 -5.44 -1.13
N GLN A 245 -21.34 -6.07 -2.14
CA GLN A 245 -20.18 -6.95 -1.95
C GLN A 245 -18.95 -6.17 -1.46
N VAL A 246 -18.88 -4.87 -1.78
CA VAL A 246 -17.84 -3.93 -1.32
C VAL A 246 -18.53 -2.75 -0.66
N TYR A 247 -18.15 -2.44 0.57
CA TYR A 247 -18.82 -1.40 1.36
C TYR A 247 -18.43 0.01 0.88
N PRO A 248 -19.40 0.93 0.79
CA PRO A 248 -19.13 2.35 0.61
C PRO A 248 -18.25 2.91 1.72
N VAL A 249 -17.57 4.03 1.44
CA VAL A 249 -16.78 4.78 2.43
C VAL A 249 -17.44 6.13 2.66
N GLU A 250 -17.58 6.53 3.92
CA GLU A 250 -17.98 7.88 4.32
C GLU A 250 -16.78 8.60 4.91
N MET A 251 -16.52 9.81 4.43
CA MET A 251 -15.51 10.73 4.96
C MET A 251 -16.22 11.98 5.45
N ARG A 252 -15.96 12.35 6.71
CA ARG A 252 -16.50 13.54 7.36
C ARG A 252 -15.37 14.51 7.63
N PHE A 253 -15.37 15.62 6.91
CA PHE A 253 -14.34 16.65 6.93
C PHE A 253 -14.64 17.73 7.95
N LYS A 254 -13.60 18.32 8.53
CA LYS A 254 -13.68 19.49 9.39
C LYS A 254 -12.46 20.35 9.17
N GLY A 255 -12.65 21.66 9.24
CA GLY A 255 -11.59 22.65 9.10
C GLY A 255 -11.97 23.66 8.03
N ASP A 256 -10.96 24.16 7.34
CA ASP A 256 -11.10 25.20 6.34
C ASP A 256 -10.27 24.87 5.09
N VAL A 257 -10.69 25.41 3.94
CA VAL A 257 -9.98 25.25 2.65
C VAL A 257 -9.88 26.59 1.93
N PHE A 258 -8.83 26.76 1.13
CA PHE A 258 -8.74 27.90 0.22
C PHE A 258 -9.58 27.67 -1.04
N ASN A 259 -10.58 28.53 -1.27
CA ASN A 259 -11.37 28.51 -2.49
C ASN A 259 -10.71 29.41 -3.55
N GLU A 260 -10.06 28.78 -4.54
CA GLU A 260 -9.35 29.48 -5.62
C GLU A 260 -10.25 30.42 -6.45
N LYS A 261 -11.56 30.14 -6.53
CA LYS A 261 -12.50 30.97 -7.30
C LYS A 261 -12.86 32.26 -6.58
N THR A 262 -13.01 32.20 -5.26
CA THR A 262 -13.37 33.37 -4.43
C THR A 262 -12.14 34.06 -3.85
N GLY A 263 -10.98 33.39 -3.84
CA GLY A 263 -9.75 33.86 -3.23
C GLY A 263 -9.83 33.92 -1.70
N LYS A 264 -10.69 33.10 -1.09
CA LYS A 264 -11.00 33.17 0.35
C LYS A 264 -10.88 31.81 1.02
N ILE A 265 -10.59 31.85 2.31
CA ILE A 265 -10.75 30.71 3.21
C ILE A 265 -12.23 30.49 3.49
N GLU A 266 -12.69 29.27 3.27
CA GLU A 266 -14.06 28.85 3.46
C GLU A 266 -14.12 27.62 4.36
N ASN A 267 -15.18 27.53 5.15
CA ASN A 267 -15.38 26.40 6.04
C ASN A 267 -15.61 25.11 5.25
N TYR A 268 -14.92 24.05 5.65
CA TYR A 268 -14.93 22.74 5.00
C TYR A 268 -15.57 21.64 5.86
N ASN A 269 -16.78 21.89 6.34
CA ASN A 269 -17.58 20.88 7.04
C ASN A 269 -18.44 20.10 6.04
N LYS A 270 -17.81 19.11 5.39
CA LYS A 270 -18.44 18.27 4.36
C LYS A 270 -18.55 16.81 4.79
N ILE A 271 -19.60 16.13 4.38
CA ILE A 271 -19.69 14.67 4.36
C ILE A 271 -19.64 14.23 2.91
N LYS A 272 -18.61 13.48 2.54
CA LYS A 272 -18.49 12.81 1.25
C LYS A 272 -18.77 11.32 1.40
N ARG A 273 -19.48 10.74 0.44
CA ARG A 273 -19.68 9.29 0.35
C ARG A 273 -19.18 8.77 -0.97
N PHE A 274 -18.47 7.66 -0.91
CA PHE A 274 -17.85 7.02 -2.05
C PHE A 274 -18.36 5.60 -2.19
N LYS A 275 -18.61 5.18 -3.43
CA LYS A 275 -18.99 3.79 -3.75
C LYS A 275 -17.98 3.18 -4.70
N TYR A 276 -17.64 1.92 -4.47
CA TYR A 276 -16.80 1.16 -5.38
C TYR A 276 -17.51 0.89 -6.72
N ASN A 277 -16.86 1.24 -7.82
CA ASN A 277 -17.30 0.96 -9.17
C ASN A 277 -16.49 -0.24 -9.73
N PRO A 278 -17.08 -1.43 -9.85
CA PRO A 278 -16.36 -2.63 -10.30
C PRO A 278 -15.94 -2.57 -11.78
N MET A 279 -16.60 -1.76 -12.61
CA MET A 279 -16.22 -1.61 -14.02
C MET A 279 -14.96 -0.77 -14.20
N LYS A 280 -14.69 0.14 -13.27
CA LYS A 280 -13.53 1.04 -13.30
C LYS A 280 -12.45 0.69 -12.27
N ASP A 281 -12.71 -0.31 -11.44
CA ASP A 281 -11.86 -0.75 -10.32
C ASP A 281 -11.39 0.41 -9.43
N LYS A 282 -12.33 1.30 -9.04
CA LYS A 282 -12.05 2.46 -8.18
C LYS A 282 -13.26 2.89 -7.36
N TYR A 283 -13.04 3.66 -6.31
CA TYR A 283 -14.10 4.39 -5.60
C TYR A 283 -14.48 5.67 -6.36
N GLU A 284 -15.77 5.99 -6.36
CA GLU A 284 -16.32 7.20 -6.98
C GLU A 284 -17.20 7.94 -5.98
N LEU A 285 -17.08 9.27 -5.96
CA LEU A 285 -17.93 10.14 -5.17
C LEU A 285 -19.39 10.00 -5.65
N ILE A 286 -20.30 9.70 -4.73
CA ILE A 286 -21.73 9.56 -5.00
C ILE A 286 -22.58 10.66 -4.37
N SER A 287 -22.09 11.29 -3.30
CA SER A 287 -22.75 12.42 -2.66
C SER A 287 -21.76 13.25 -1.87
N GLU A 288 -21.99 14.55 -1.85
CA GLU A 288 -21.34 15.50 -0.97
C GLU A 288 -22.41 16.40 -0.35
N THR A 289 -22.38 16.56 0.96
CA THR A 289 -23.33 17.41 1.71
C THR A 289 -22.61 18.21 2.79
N ASP A 290 -23.11 19.40 3.10
CA ASP A 290 -22.68 20.14 4.30
C ASP A 290 -23.17 19.45 5.57
N TYR A 291 -22.48 19.62 6.70
CA TYR A 291 -22.97 19.19 8.02
C TYR A 291 -22.58 20.13 9.17
#